data_AF-A0A3M2TCI1-F1
#
_entry.id   AF-A0A3M2TCI1-F1
#
_cell.length_a   1.000
_cell.length_b   1.000
_cell.length_c   1.000
_cell.angle_alpha   90.00
_cell.angle_beta   90.00
_cell.angle_gamma   90.00
#
_symmetry.space_group_name_H-M   'P 1'
#
loop_
_entity.id
_entity.type
_entity.pdbx_description
1 polymer ?
#
loop_
_entity_poly.entity_id
_entity_poly.type
_entity_poly.pdbx_seq_one_letter_code
_entity_poly.pdbx_strand_id
1 'polypeptide(L)'
;MASQKRPFAYDPCGLDEPNNTKRLKPDSKSPNQAVEDIMAAIYFDINCICTFRDIVRSPLEAVDLTWYGVECNKAGDFVKGAAAVMTSQVSPPAHTIDERIRDIVELAGWMIFAICVHSEAFRRSCLEVEPLVWELLVDSIWENESSIEVFARSRNLDWRGPLLTQSCHDLPDLHAALGPMQRISDEHQHHFVQTKDRGLRYPTFKGHIQTHIDHCIFDPSHWKPGRSDPTLRNPGDGTCHLCKVMWCDCVLASLAGNLVELVEYENKGTGVRALANFKDGDILDQYVGELRHRKYRGDSVYALEHPEHPQTSHLDKAVAVISPKRYGNWTRFVNHSCNPSTRFVLRTVGKRTIMAIQAKRDISFGKEITIDYGDGYWDEREKCQCGEVGCRSNM
;
A
#
# COMPACT_ATOMS: atom_id res chain seq x y z
N MET A 1 -55.02 6.68 2.97
CA MET A 1 -54.64 7.12 4.33
C MET A 1 -53.14 7.36 4.32
N ALA A 2 -52.75 8.63 4.35
CA ALA A 2 -51.37 9.08 4.22
C ALA A 2 -50.60 8.81 5.52
N SER A 3 -49.48 8.08 5.42
CA SER A 3 -48.56 7.84 6.53
C SER A 3 -47.64 9.05 6.69
N GLN A 4 -47.80 9.76 7.80
CA GLN A 4 -47.00 10.91 8.19
C GLN A 4 -45.57 10.48 8.54
N LYS A 5 -44.60 11.02 7.80
CA LYS A 5 -43.18 11.02 8.18
C LYS A 5 -43.00 11.87 9.45
N ARG A 6 -42.47 11.29 10.53
CA ARG A 6 -41.98 12.06 11.69
C ARG A 6 -40.61 12.66 11.36
N PRO A 7 -40.37 13.95 11.61
CA PRO A 7 -39.05 14.54 11.50
C PRO A 7 -38.26 14.26 12.79
N PHE A 8 -37.01 13.78 12.66
CA PHE A 8 -36.06 13.78 13.76
C PHE A 8 -35.55 15.22 13.96
N ALA A 9 -36.03 15.86 15.02
CA ALA A 9 -35.53 17.16 15.48
C ALA A 9 -34.19 16.97 16.21
N TYR A 10 -33.21 17.79 15.83
CA TYR A 10 -31.92 17.95 16.48
C TYR A 10 -32.09 18.94 17.63
N ASP A 11 -31.77 18.54 18.86
CA ASP A 11 -31.86 19.37 20.06
C ASP A 11 -30.45 19.82 20.48
N PRO A 12 -30.12 21.13 20.42
CA PRO A 12 -28.83 21.64 20.87
C PRO A 12 -28.91 22.16 22.31
N CYS A 13 -27.86 21.89 23.09
CA CYS A 13 -27.55 22.39 24.44
C CYS A 13 -27.98 21.52 25.63
N GLY A 14 -27.02 20.67 26.05
CA GLY A 14 -26.87 20.21 27.43
C GLY A 14 -25.37 20.12 27.74
N LEU A 15 -24.78 21.22 28.22
CA LEU A 15 -23.40 21.28 28.70
C LEU A 15 -23.40 20.92 30.20
N ASP A 16 -22.96 19.71 30.52
CA ASP A 16 -22.41 19.39 31.84
C ASP A 16 -20.88 19.33 31.70
N GLU A 17 -20.18 20.22 32.39
CA GLU A 17 -18.71 20.24 32.45
C GLU A 17 -18.18 19.09 33.32
N PRO A 18 -17.19 18.32 32.86
CA PRO A 18 -16.19 17.73 33.72
C PRO A 18 -14.87 18.50 33.59
N ASN A 19 -14.58 19.20 34.67
CA ASN A 19 -13.35 19.89 35.00
C ASN A 19 -12.14 18.93 34.95
N ASN A 20 -11.38 18.89 33.85
CA ASN A 20 -9.97 18.45 33.84
C ASN A 20 -9.23 18.88 32.57
N THR A 21 -8.92 20.17 32.42
CA THR A 21 -7.99 20.63 31.36
C THR A 21 -6.55 20.29 31.74
N LYS A 22 -6.15 19.01 31.58
CA LYS A 22 -4.80 18.75 31.09
C LYS A 22 -4.80 19.19 29.63
N ARG A 23 -4.33 20.41 29.36
CA ARG A 23 -3.89 20.79 28.01
C ARG A 23 -2.84 19.76 27.59
N LEU A 24 -3.24 18.79 26.78
CA LEU A 24 -2.32 18.02 25.97
C LEU A 24 -1.52 19.06 25.17
N LYS A 25 -0.24 19.20 25.46
CA LYS A 25 0.65 19.95 24.59
C LYS A 25 0.54 19.30 23.21
N PRO A 26 0.47 20.07 22.11
CA PRO A 26 0.66 19.47 20.79
C PRO A 26 2.04 18.81 20.82
N ASP A 27 2.09 17.49 20.74
CA ASP A 27 3.36 16.78 20.60
C ASP A 27 4.03 17.33 19.34
N SER A 28 5.09 18.11 19.51
CA SER A 28 5.93 18.52 18.40
C SER A 28 6.48 17.25 17.78
N LYS A 29 5.97 16.87 16.61
CA LYS A 29 6.46 15.72 15.85
C LYS A 29 7.98 15.87 15.65
N SER A 30 8.72 14.78 15.79
CA SER A 30 10.15 14.80 15.48
C SER A 30 10.33 15.08 13.98
N PRO A 31 11.47 15.67 13.57
CA PRO A 31 11.79 15.87 12.15
C PRO A 31 11.64 14.60 11.32
N ASN A 32 12.11 13.45 11.83
CA ASN A 32 11.96 12.15 11.17
C ASN A 32 10.50 11.73 11.00
N GLN A 33 9.64 11.96 12.00
CA GLN A 33 8.22 11.65 11.86
C GLN A 33 7.55 12.55 10.82
N ALA A 34 7.95 13.83 10.74
CA ALA A 34 7.46 14.73 9.71
C ALA A 34 7.87 14.25 8.31
N VAL A 35 9.10 13.78 8.13
CA VAL A 35 9.57 13.19 6.86
C VAL A 35 8.81 11.90 6.52
N GLU A 36 8.63 10.97 7.46
CA GLU A 36 7.84 9.76 7.24
C GLU A 36 6.40 10.09 6.81
N ASP A 37 5.78 11.11 7.41
CA ASP A 37 4.44 11.57 7.06
C ASP A 37 4.37 12.22 5.66
N ILE A 38 5.36 13.04 5.31
CA ILE A 38 5.46 13.66 3.98
C ILE A 38 5.67 12.58 2.92
N MET A 39 6.57 11.62 3.15
CA MET A 39 6.81 10.51 2.22
C MET A 39 5.55 9.68 2.03
N ALA A 40 4.83 9.32 3.10
CA ALA A 40 3.54 8.63 3.00
C ALA A 40 2.53 9.42 2.14
N ALA A 41 2.48 10.74 2.30
CA ALA A 41 1.60 11.61 1.53
C ALA A 41 2.02 11.69 0.04
N ILE A 42 3.31 11.65 -0.28
CA ILE A 42 3.80 11.59 -1.67
C ILE A 42 3.24 10.37 -2.40
N TYR A 43 3.38 9.17 -1.81
CA TYR A 43 2.85 7.94 -2.39
C TYR A 43 1.31 7.97 -2.50
N PHE A 44 0.65 8.51 -1.47
CA PHE A 44 -0.81 8.66 -1.48
C PHE A 44 -1.30 9.58 -2.61
N ASP A 45 -0.73 10.78 -2.74
CA ASP A 45 -1.10 11.75 -3.77
C ASP A 45 -0.89 11.18 -5.18
N ILE A 46 0.27 10.55 -5.42
CA ILE A 46 0.57 9.90 -6.70
C ILE A 46 -0.45 8.79 -6.99
N ASN A 47 -0.77 7.97 -5.99
CA ASN A 47 -1.77 6.92 -6.14
C ASN A 47 -3.15 7.49 -6.49
N CYS A 48 -3.56 8.58 -5.83
CA CYS A 48 -4.81 9.28 -6.13
C CYS A 48 -4.82 9.80 -7.57
N ILE A 49 -3.78 10.52 -8.00
CA ILE A 49 -3.67 11.05 -9.36
C ILE A 49 -3.77 9.95 -10.43
N CYS A 50 -3.06 8.83 -10.23
CA CYS A 50 -3.13 7.70 -11.15
C CYS A 50 -4.49 7.01 -11.16
N THR A 51 -5.09 6.80 -9.98
CA THR A 51 -6.43 6.21 -9.85
C THR A 51 -7.47 7.07 -10.56
N PHE A 52 -7.41 8.39 -10.38
CA PHE A 52 -8.29 9.31 -11.10
C PHE A 52 -8.08 9.21 -12.61
N ARG A 53 -6.83 9.17 -13.10
CA ARG A 53 -6.53 9.00 -14.53
C ARG A 53 -7.15 7.74 -15.12
N ASP A 54 -7.11 6.62 -14.39
CA ASP A 54 -7.69 5.36 -14.85
C ASP A 54 -9.21 5.42 -14.90
N ILE A 55 -9.84 6.11 -13.93
CA ILE A 55 -11.28 6.40 -13.96
C ILE A 55 -11.65 7.22 -15.20
N VAL A 56 -10.84 8.24 -15.56
CA VAL A 56 -11.08 9.06 -16.78
C VAL A 56 -11.03 8.22 -18.06
N ARG A 57 -10.14 7.24 -18.11
CA ARG A 57 -9.98 6.35 -19.28
C ARG A 57 -11.07 5.29 -19.38
N SER A 58 -11.80 5.05 -18.30
CA SER A 58 -12.94 4.15 -18.28
C SER A 58 -14.14 4.80 -19.00
N PRO A 59 -14.94 4.05 -19.78
CA PRO A 59 -16.11 4.57 -20.51
C PRO A 59 -17.30 4.98 -19.62
N LEU A 60 -17.05 5.28 -18.33
CA LEU A 60 -18.07 5.71 -17.38
C LEU A 60 -18.47 7.18 -17.62
N GLU A 61 -19.72 7.51 -17.27
CA GLU A 61 -20.33 8.82 -17.47
C GLU A 61 -19.51 9.96 -16.86
N ALA A 62 -19.60 11.14 -17.51
CA ALA A 62 -18.90 12.39 -17.26
C ALA A 62 -18.40 12.59 -15.80
N VAL A 63 -17.16 12.18 -15.55
CA VAL A 63 -16.44 12.51 -14.31
C VAL A 63 -15.95 13.95 -14.42
N ASP A 64 -16.19 14.77 -13.38
CA ASP A 64 -15.63 16.11 -13.31
C ASP A 64 -14.10 16.03 -13.20
N LEU A 65 -13.42 16.45 -14.27
CA LEU A 65 -11.96 16.38 -14.40
C LEU A 65 -11.25 17.64 -13.91
N THR A 66 -11.98 18.61 -13.37
CA THR A 66 -11.43 19.91 -12.98
C THR A 66 -10.28 19.74 -11.99
N TRP A 67 -10.47 18.90 -10.97
CA TRP A 67 -9.41 18.62 -9.98
C TRP A 67 -8.17 17.99 -10.62
N TYR A 68 -8.33 16.94 -11.43
CA TYR A 68 -7.21 16.26 -12.09
C TYR A 68 -6.41 17.20 -12.99
N GLY A 69 -7.10 18.00 -13.81
CA GLY A 69 -6.45 18.99 -14.68
C GLY A 69 -5.69 20.05 -13.89
N VAL A 70 -6.26 20.53 -12.77
CA VAL A 70 -5.59 21.49 -11.87
C VAL A 70 -4.32 20.89 -11.27
N GLU A 71 -4.35 19.65 -10.80
CA GLU A 71 -3.17 18.99 -10.22
C GLU A 71 -2.07 18.74 -11.26
N CYS A 72 -2.42 18.35 -12.49
CA CYS A 72 -1.46 18.23 -13.58
C CYS A 72 -0.84 19.58 -13.97
N ASN A 73 -1.62 20.66 -14.01
CA ASN A 73 -1.11 22.00 -14.31
C ASN A 73 -0.15 22.49 -13.21
N LYS A 74 -0.50 22.29 -11.93
CA LYS A 74 0.40 22.62 -10.81
C LYS A 74 1.74 21.90 -10.91
N ALA A 75 1.74 20.61 -11.26
CA ALA A 75 2.98 19.85 -11.49
C ALA A 75 3.79 20.43 -12.66
N GLY A 76 3.13 20.75 -13.78
CA GLY A 76 3.77 21.38 -14.95
C GLY A 76 4.40 22.74 -14.64
N ASP A 77 3.68 23.60 -13.91
CA ASP A 77 4.18 24.91 -13.48
C ASP A 77 5.40 24.79 -12.56
N PHE A 78 5.41 23.78 -11.68
CA PHE A 78 6.54 23.50 -10.79
C PHE A 78 7.79 23.05 -11.57
N VAL A 79 7.62 22.17 -12.57
CA VAL A 79 8.71 21.76 -13.48
C VAL A 79 9.25 22.94 -14.28
N LYS A 80 8.38 23.81 -14.78
CA LYS A 80 8.78 25.04 -15.48
C LYS A 80 9.57 25.99 -14.57
N GLY A 81 9.16 26.13 -13.31
CA GLY A 81 9.92 26.87 -12.30
C GLY A 81 11.32 26.28 -12.10
N ALA A 82 11.43 24.97 -11.98
CA ALA A 82 12.72 24.29 -11.86
C ALA A 82 13.61 24.48 -13.08
N ALA A 83 13.06 24.41 -14.29
CA ALA A 83 13.81 24.70 -15.52
C ALA A 83 14.41 26.11 -15.49
N ALA A 84 13.67 27.11 -15.00
CA ALA A 84 14.17 28.48 -14.85
C ALA A 84 15.30 28.58 -13.81
N VAL A 85 15.17 27.88 -12.68
CA VAL A 85 16.22 27.83 -11.63
C VAL A 85 17.50 27.18 -12.14
N MET A 86 17.38 26.08 -12.89
CA MET A 86 18.52 25.31 -13.39
C MET A 86 19.22 25.96 -14.59
N THR A 87 18.54 26.85 -15.33
CA THR A 87 19.16 27.65 -16.40
C THR A 87 19.73 28.99 -15.91
N SER A 88 19.42 29.39 -14.68
CA SER A 88 19.95 30.61 -14.08
C SER A 88 21.44 30.50 -13.80
N GLN A 89 22.21 31.51 -14.22
CA GLN A 89 23.63 31.64 -13.88
C GLN A 89 23.86 32.11 -12.43
N VAL A 90 22.79 32.53 -11.74
CA VAL A 90 22.86 33.02 -10.36
C VAL A 90 22.53 31.87 -9.42
N SER A 91 23.38 31.66 -8.42
CA SER A 91 23.09 30.72 -7.33
C SER A 91 21.92 31.25 -6.50
N PRO A 92 20.89 30.43 -6.21
CA PRO A 92 19.79 30.84 -5.38
C PRO A 92 20.28 31.15 -3.96
N PRO A 93 19.64 32.10 -3.25
CA PRO A 93 19.96 32.34 -1.86
C PRO A 93 19.62 31.13 -0.99
N ALA A 94 20.37 30.97 0.11
CA ALA A 94 20.12 29.90 1.06
C ALA A 94 18.71 29.96 1.67
N HIS A 95 18.14 28.79 1.91
CA HIS A 95 16.81 28.52 2.44
C HIS A 95 15.67 29.08 1.59
N THR A 96 15.89 29.27 0.29
CA THR A 96 14.84 29.65 -0.68
C THR A 96 14.26 28.43 -1.37
N ILE A 97 13.06 28.56 -1.93
CA ILE A 97 12.47 27.51 -2.77
C ILE A 97 13.37 27.15 -3.97
N ASP A 98 14.08 28.13 -4.53
CA ASP A 98 14.96 27.89 -5.68
C ASP A 98 16.17 27.04 -5.31
N GLU A 99 16.74 27.23 -4.12
CA GLU A 99 17.80 26.35 -3.58
C GLU A 99 17.24 24.94 -3.39
N ARG A 100 16.09 24.81 -2.74
CA ARG A 100 15.43 23.51 -2.52
C ARG A 100 15.16 22.76 -3.82
N ILE A 101 14.65 23.45 -4.84
CA ILE A 101 14.41 22.88 -6.16
C ILE A 101 15.73 22.42 -6.80
N ARG A 102 16.79 23.22 -6.70
CA ARG A 102 18.11 22.86 -7.21
C ARG A 102 18.64 21.62 -6.52
N ASP A 103 18.63 21.57 -5.18
CA ASP A 103 19.14 20.46 -4.38
C ASP A 103 18.54 19.13 -4.80
N ILE A 104 17.21 19.07 -4.93
CA ILE A 104 16.54 17.81 -5.28
C ILE A 104 16.75 17.42 -6.74
N VAL A 105 16.82 18.36 -7.67
CA VAL A 105 17.08 18.05 -9.08
C VAL A 105 18.52 17.56 -9.25
N GLU A 106 19.48 18.14 -8.54
CA GLU A 106 20.88 17.70 -8.55
C GLU A 106 21.07 16.35 -7.84
N LEU A 107 20.38 16.10 -6.73
CA LEU A 107 20.53 14.85 -5.97
C LEU A 107 19.76 13.67 -6.56
N ALA A 108 18.48 13.87 -6.90
CA ALA A 108 17.56 12.79 -7.31
C ALA A 108 17.24 12.80 -8.81
N GLY A 109 17.63 13.84 -9.54
CA GLY A 109 17.43 13.96 -10.98
C GLY A 109 16.03 14.38 -11.40
N TRP A 110 15.90 14.78 -12.67
CA TRP A 110 14.65 15.29 -13.26
C TRP A 110 13.48 14.32 -13.18
N MET A 111 13.72 13.01 -13.26
CA MET A 111 12.65 12.02 -13.23
C MET A 111 11.97 11.98 -11.88
N ILE A 112 12.75 11.78 -10.82
CA ILE A 112 12.24 11.70 -9.45
C ILE A 112 11.61 13.02 -9.07
N PHE A 113 12.24 14.14 -9.42
CA PHE A 113 11.65 15.46 -9.24
C PHE A 113 10.28 15.58 -9.94
N ALA A 114 10.19 15.24 -11.23
CA ALA A 114 8.95 15.30 -12.01
C ALA A 114 7.86 14.36 -11.48
N ILE A 115 8.23 13.23 -10.87
CA ILE A 115 7.28 12.35 -10.18
C ILE A 115 6.80 13.00 -8.88
N CYS A 116 7.72 13.47 -8.04
CA CYS A 116 7.41 14.05 -6.73
C CYS A 116 6.54 15.30 -6.84
N VAL A 117 6.73 16.16 -7.85
CA VAL A 117 5.91 17.36 -8.04
C VAL A 117 4.45 17.08 -8.37
N HIS A 118 4.05 15.84 -8.68
CA HIS A 118 2.64 15.48 -8.72
C HIS A 118 1.99 15.45 -7.33
N SER A 119 2.77 15.24 -6.26
CA SER A 119 2.28 15.32 -4.89
C SER A 119 2.12 16.76 -4.42
N GLU A 120 0.97 17.07 -3.83
CA GLU A 120 0.76 18.34 -3.14
C GLU A 120 1.66 18.44 -1.91
N ALA A 121 1.78 17.35 -1.14
CA ALA A 121 2.65 17.31 0.03
C ALA A 121 4.10 17.65 -0.31
N PHE A 122 4.64 17.11 -1.42
CA PHE A 122 5.97 17.47 -1.88
C PHE A 122 6.09 18.96 -2.25
N ARG A 123 5.19 19.48 -3.09
CA ARG A 123 5.22 20.90 -3.53
C ARG A 123 5.12 21.86 -2.34
N ARG A 124 4.31 21.53 -1.33
CA ARG A 124 4.20 22.31 -0.09
C ARG A 124 5.45 22.21 0.76
N SER A 125 6.09 21.03 0.82
CA SER A 125 7.38 20.88 1.51
C SER A 125 8.47 21.78 0.94
N CYS A 126 8.48 22.03 -0.37
CA CYS A 126 9.42 23.00 -0.96
C CYS A 126 9.23 24.43 -0.43
N LEU A 127 8.06 24.77 0.14
CA LEU A 127 7.70 26.12 0.60
C LEU A 127 7.67 26.26 2.12
N GLU A 128 7.18 25.24 2.83
CA GLU A 128 6.62 25.42 4.17
C GLU A 128 7.45 24.76 5.29
N VAL A 129 8.24 23.71 4.99
CA VAL A 129 8.91 22.94 6.05
C VAL A 129 10.20 23.62 6.52
N GLU A 130 10.56 23.36 7.78
CA GLU A 130 11.83 23.79 8.38
C GLU A 130 13.05 23.23 7.61
N PRO A 131 14.20 23.93 7.56
CA PRO A 131 15.39 23.50 6.80
C PRO A 131 15.85 22.07 7.11
N LEU A 132 15.89 21.68 8.39
CA LEU A 132 16.30 20.33 8.79
C LEU A 132 15.32 19.24 8.26
N VAL A 133 14.02 19.54 8.23
CA VAL A 133 13.02 18.60 7.69
C VAL A 133 13.19 18.48 6.17
N TRP A 134 13.52 19.58 5.49
CA TRP A 134 13.80 19.57 4.07
C TRP A 134 15.02 18.72 3.72
N GLU A 135 16.15 18.91 4.41
CA GLU A 135 17.38 18.11 4.21
C GLU A 135 17.10 16.62 4.36
N LEU A 136 16.46 16.22 5.47
CA LEU A 136 16.09 14.83 5.72
C LEU A 136 15.07 14.27 4.71
N LEU A 137 14.17 15.12 4.20
CA LEU A 137 13.22 14.73 3.15
C LEU A 137 13.93 14.45 1.83
N VAL A 138 14.87 15.30 1.44
CA VAL A 138 15.66 15.13 0.21
C VAL A 138 16.49 13.84 0.28
N ASP A 139 17.14 13.57 1.41
CA ASP A 139 17.81 12.29 1.67
C ASP A 139 16.85 11.10 1.56
N SER A 140 15.67 11.20 2.20
CA SER A 140 14.66 10.13 2.17
C SER A 140 14.10 9.86 0.76
N ILE A 141 13.94 10.90 -0.05
CA ILE A 141 13.54 10.77 -1.46
C ILE A 141 14.62 10.04 -2.25
N TRP A 142 15.89 10.42 -2.08
CA TRP A 142 17.03 9.78 -2.74
C TRP A 142 17.19 8.31 -2.33
N GLU A 143 17.07 8.00 -1.03
CA GLU A 143 17.10 6.62 -0.52
C GLU A 143 15.97 5.75 -1.09
N ASN A 144 14.86 6.36 -1.49
CA ASN A 144 13.69 5.67 -2.04
C ASN A 144 13.48 5.92 -3.54
N GLU A 145 14.48 6.41 -4.28
CA GLU A 145 14.33 6.79 -5.69
C GLU A 145 13.75 5.65 -6.55
N SER A 146 14.24 4.43 -6.37
CA SER A 146 13.80 3.26 -7.14
C SER A 146 12.36 2.87 -6.79
N SER A 147 11.97 3.03 -5.53
CA SER A 147 10.61 2.78 -5.05
C SER A 147 9.65 3.82 -5.64
N ILE A 148 10.00 5.10 -5.59
CA ILE A 148 9.23 6.20 -6.19
C ILE A 148 9.06 5.99 -7.70
N GLU A 149 10.15 5.67 -8.39
CA GLU A 149 10.16 5.42 -9.83
C GLU A 149 9.22 4.25 -10.19
N VAL A 150 9.40 3.09 -9.55
CA VAL A 150 8.62 1.88 -9.82
C VAL A 150 7.14 2.12 -9.50
N PHE A 151 6.85 2.79 -8.38
CA PHE A 151 5.50 3.11 -7.96
C PHE A 151 4.77 3.97 -8.99
N ALA A 152 5.41 5.05 -9.46
CA ALA A 152 4.85 5.94 -10.46
C ALA A 152 4.73 5.29 -11.84
N ARG A 153 5.77 4.57 -12.29
CA ARG A 153 5.80 3.94 -13.62
C ARG A 153 4.84 2.77 -13.74
N SER A 154 4.69 1.94 -12.71
CA SER A 154 3.71 0.83 -12.69
C SER A 154 2.27 1.32 -12.75
N ARG A 155 2.00 2.55 -12.31
CA ARG A 155 0.69 3.21 -12.37
C ARG A 155 0.52 4.14 -13.56
N ASN A 156 1.46 4.10 -14.50
CA ASN A 156 1.45 4.94 -15.70
C ASN A 156 1.29 6.44 -15.37
N LEU A 157 1.98 6.97 -14.35
CA LEU A 157 2.02 8.41 -14.08
C LEU A 157 2.65 9.16 -15.27
N ASP A 158 2.06 10.30 -15.67
CA ASP A 158 2.61 11.14 -16.75
C ASP A 158 3.68 12.13 -16.26
N TRP A 159 4.76 11.62 -15.68
CA TRP A 159 5.88 12.46 -15.24
C TRP A 159 6.70 13.01 -16.42
N ARG A 160 6.62 12.37 -17.60
CA ARG A 160 7.34 12.80 -18.82
C ARG A 160 6.73 14.03 -19.46
N GLY A 161 5.40 14.16 -19.48
CA GLY A 161 4.70 15.28 -20.09
C GLY A 161 5.24 16.65 -19.64
N PRO A 162 5.30 16.94 -18.33
CA PRO A 162 5.88 18.17 -17.79
C PRO A 162 7.32 18.43 -18.28
N LEU A 163 8.18 17.41 -18.28
CA LEU A 163 9.58 17.53 -18.70
C LEU A 163 9.73 17.78 -20.21
N LEU A 164 8.89 17.15 -21.04
CA LEU A 164 8.91 17.34 -22.49
C LEU A 164 8.59 18.79 -22.88
N THR A 165 7.75 19.49 -22.11
CA THR A 165 7.49 20.92 -22.36
C THR A 165 8.72 21.81 -22.16
N GLN A 166 9.75 21.29 -21.48
CA GLN A 166 11.00 22.00 -21.20
C GLN A 166 12.17 21.54 -22.09
N SER A 167 11.94 20.63 -23.04
CA SER A 167 13.01 20.03 -23.86
C SER A 167 13.72 21.01 -24.79
N CYS A 168 13.18 22.23 -24.97
CA CYS A 168 13.83 23.29 -25.73
C CYS A 168 14.93 24.02 -24.93
N HIS A 169 14.99 23.82 -23.63
CA HIS A 169 16.02 24.41 -22.76
C HIS A 169 17.23 23.48 -22.66
N ASP A 170 18.43 24.06 -22.56
CA ASP A 170 19.68 23.32 -22.33
C ASP A 170 19.80 22.96 -20.86
N LEU A 171 18.99 21.99 -20.43
CA LEU A 171 18.92 21.53 -19.05
C LEU A 171 19.85 20.33 -18.83
N PRO A 172 20.74 20.38 -17.82
CA PRO A 172 21.60 19.26 -17.46
C PRO A 172 20.79 17.98 -17.25
N ASP A 173 21.25 16.88 -17.85
CA ASP A 173 20.71 15.52 -17.67
C ASP A 173 19.22 15.30 -18.04
N LEU A 174 18.51 16.32 -18.55
CA LEU A 174 17.11 16.19 -18.95
C LEU A 174 16.92 15.14 -20.06
N HIS A 175 17.80 15.17 -21.07
CA HIS A 175 17.75 14.20 -22.18
C HIS A 175 17.98 12.77 -21.70
N ALA A 176 18.85 12.59 -20.69
CA ALA A 176 19.07 11.29 -20.08
C ALA A 176 17.80 10.81 -19.36
N ALA A 177 17.14 11.69 -18.60
CA ALA A 177 15.87 11.38 -17.93
C ALA A 177 14.73 11.04 -18.91
N LEU A 178 14.71 11.68 -20.08
CA LEU A 178 13.72 11.43 -21.14
C LEU A 178 14.03 10.21 -22.01
N GLY A 179 15.11 9.48 -21.73
CA GLY A 179 15.50 8.29 -22.46
C GLY A 179 14.41 7.21 -22.53
N PRO A 180 14.51 6.29 -23.50
CA PRO A 180 13.58 5.18 -23.65
C PRO A 180 13.62 4.29 -22.42
N MET A 181 12.45 3.83 -21.98
CA MET A 181 12.30 2.96 -20.82
C MET A 181 11.36 1.79 -21.11
N GLN A 182 11.61 0.67 -20.45
CA GLN A 182 10.70 -0.47 -20.49
C GLN A 182 9.34 -0.06 -19.92
N ARG A 183 8.27 -0.44 -20.62
CA ARG A 183 6.92 -0.26 -20.10
C ARG A 183 6.65 -1.33 -19.04
N ILE A 184 6.31 -0.89 -17.83
CA ILE A 184 5.96 -1.77 -16.70
C ILE A 184 4.52 -1.57 -16.21
N SER A 185 3.79 -0.63 -16.81
CA SER A 185 2.40 -0.31 -16.46
C SER A 185 1.36 -1.30 -17.00
N ASP A 186 1.77 -2.23 -17.88
CA ASP A 186 0.88 -3.26 -18.42
C ASP A 186 0.75 -4.47 -17.47
N GLU A 187 1.50 -4.46 -16.37
CA GLU A 187 1.57 -5.54 -15.41
C GLU A 187 1.13 -5.09 -14.02
N HIS A 188 0.74 -6.05 -13.20
CA HIS A 188 0.37 -5.77 -11.82
C HIS A 188 1.59 -5.31 -11.03
N GLN A 189 1.46 -4.25 -10.21
CA GLN A 189 2.57 -3.70 -9.42
C GLN A 189 3.31 -4.74 -8.54
N HIS A 190 2.59 -5.75 -8.05
CA HIS A 190 3.17 -6.83 -7.23
C HIS A 190 3.83 -7.96 -8.05
N HIS A 191 4.02 -7.77 -9.35
CA HIS A 191 4.93 -8.59 -10.15
C HIS A 191 6.37 -8.12 -10.06
N PHE A 192 6.63 -6.96 -9.44
CA PHE A 192 7.97 -6.40 -9.29
C PHE A 192 8.43 -6.48 -7.84
N VAL A 193 9.54 -7.17 -7.60
CA VAL A 193 10.28 -7.15 -6.34
C VAL A 193 11.50 -6.26 -6.51
N GLN A 194 11.63 -5.26 -5.65
CA GLN A 194 12.84 -4.43 -5.58
C GLN A 194 13.95 -5.19 -4.86
N THR A 195 15.10 -5.32 -5.52
CA THR A 195 16.28 -6.00 -5.00
C THR A 195 17.20 -5.02 -4.28
N LYS A 196 18.11 -5.55 -3.45
CA LYS A 196 19.05 -4.72 -2.68
C LYS A 196 19.97 -3.85 -3.53
N ASP A 197 20.27 -4.29 -4.75
CA ASP A 197 21.09 -3.59 -5.74
C ASP A 197 20.28 -2.62 -6.61
N ARG A 198 19.09 -2.19 -6.14
CA ARG A 198 18.18 -1.27 -6.85
C ARG A 198 17.66 -1.83 -8.18
N GLY A 199 17.71 -3.15 -8.35
CA GLY A 199 17.14 -3.87 -9.49
C GLY A 199 15.68 -4.27 -9.28
N LEU A 200 15.10 -4.88 -10.34
CA LEU A 200 13.78 -5.48 -10.31
C LEU A 200 13.84 -6.94 -10.72
N ARG A 201 13.07 -7.78 -10.04
CA ARG A 201 12.83 -9.16 -10.44
C ARG A 201 11.39 -9.58 -10.24
N TYR A 202 10.98 -10.61 -10.97
CA TYR A 202 9.69 -11.26 -10.73
C TYR A 202 9.73 -12.10 -9.45
N PRO A 203 8.65 -12.16 -8.67
CA PRO A 203 8.51 -13.15 -7.62
C PRO A 203 8.37 -14.54 -8.25
N THR A 204 9.24 -15.45 -7.86
CA THR A 204 9.22 -16.83 -8.35
C THR A 204 9.26 -17.82 -7.18
N PHE A 205 8.64 -18.98 -7.39
CA PHE A 205 8.71 -20.10 -6.46
C PHE A 205 9.04 -21.38 -7.21
N LYS A 206 10.18 -22.00 -6.88
CA LYS A 206 10.72 -23.18 -7.58
C LYS A 206 10.75 -23.01 -9.10
N GLY A 207 11.21 -21.85 -9.58
CA GLY A 207 11.35 -21.54 -11.01
C GLY A 207 10.06 -21.14 -11.74
N HIS A 208 8.92 -21.08 -11.03
CA HIS A 208 7.66 -20.61 -11.62
C HIS A 208 7.32 -19.19 -11.15
N ILE A 209 6.92 -18.32 -12.07
CA ILE A 209 6.36 -17.00 -11.76
C ILE A 209 5.10 -17.18 -10.93
N GLN A 210 4.93 -16.30 -9.95
CA GLN A 210 3.74 -16.26 -9.10
C GLN A 210 2.81 -15.16 -9.60
N THR A 211 1.54 -15.51 -9.83
CA THR A 211 0.57 -14.66 -10.52
C THR A 211 -0.37 -13.98 -9.52
N HIS A 212 -0.55 -12.67 -9.67
CA HIS A 212 -1.51 -11.90 -8.87
C HIS A 212 -2.97 -12.32 -9.15
N ILE A 213 -3.78 -12.42 -8.10
CA ILE A 213 -5.24 -12.59 -8.17
C ILE A 213 -5.89 -11.76 -7.06
N ASP A 214 -7.12 -11.30 -7.27
CA ASP A 214 -7.86 -10.51 -6.27
C ASP A 214 -8.80 -11.34 -5.39
N HIS A 215 -9.11 -12.58 -5.81
CA HIS A 215 -10.05 -13.46 -5.11
C HIS A 215 -9.57 -14.91 -5.12
N CYS A 216 -9.96 -15.67 -4.09
CA CYS A 216 -9.66 -17.09 -4.04
C CYS A 216 -10.26 -17.85 -5.24
N ILE A 217 -9.51 -18.82 -5.76
CA ILE A 217 -9.94 -19.67 -6.87
C ILE A 217 -10.53 -20.96 -6.32
N PHE A 218 -11.80 -21.21 -6.61
CA PHE A 218 -12.44 -22.50 -6.39
C PHE A 218 -12.52 -23.28 -7.70
N ASP A 219 -11.80 -24.39 -7.79
CA ASP A 219 -11.91 -25.34 -8.91
C ASP A 219 -12.64 -26.60 -8.43
N PRO A 220 -13.91 -26.82 -8.87
CA PRO A 220 -14.72 -27.96 -8.45
C PRO A 220 -14.08 -29.34 -8.72
N SER A 221 -13.18 -29.45 -9.71
CA SER A 221 -12.52 -30.71 -10.07
C SER A 221 -11.62 -31.26 -8.96
N HIS A 222 -11.16 -30.40 -8.05
CA HIS A 222 -10.37 -30.78 -6.88
C HIS A 222 -11.20 -31.27 -5.69
N TRP A 223 -12.53 -31.34 -5.84
CA TRP A 223 -13.46 -31.65 -4.76
C TRP A 223 -14.38 -32.81 -5.14
N LYS A 224 -15.07 -33.36 -4.12
CA LYS A 224 -16.13 -34.34 -4.38
C LYS A 224 -17.23 -33.71 -5.24
N PRO A 225 -17.82 -34.46 -6.19
CA PRO A 225 -18.91 -33.95 -7.02
C PRO A 225 -20.03 -33.32 -6.18
N GLY A 226 -20.53 -32.17 -6.64
CA GLY A 226 -21.60 -31.42 -5.96
C GLY A 226 -21.16 -30.54 -4.80
N ARG A 227 -19.85 -30.50 -4.47
CA ARG A 227 -19.36 -29.58 -3.43
C ARG A 227 -19.37 -28.14 -3.94
N SER A 228 -20.00 -27.25 -3.17
CA SER A 228 -19.95 -25.81 -3.39
C SER A 228 -18.64 -25.21 -2.86
N ASP A 229 -18.36 -23.99 -3.29
CA ASP A 229 -17.24 -23.20 -2.80
C ASP A 229 -17.31 -23.09 -1.26
N PRO A 230 -16.27 -23.54 -0.54
CA PRO A 230 -16.28 -23.63 0.92
C PRO A 230 -16.23 -22.26 1.61
N THR A 231 -15.96 -21.19 0.87
CA THR A 231 -15.97 -19.82 1.40
C THR A 231 -17.35 -19.17 1.32
N LEU A 232 -18.36 -19.82 0.71
CA LEU A 232 -19.71 -19.28 0.67
C LEU A 232 -20.27 -19.17 2.09
N ARG A 233 -20.86 -18.01 2.37
CA ARG A 233 -21.44 -17.67 3.66
C ARG A 233 -22.68 -18.53 3.94
N ASN A 234 -22.75 -19.05 5.16
CA ASN A 234 -23.87 -19.76 5.72
C ASN A 234 -24.55 -18.93 6.83
N PRO A 235 -25.79 -19.28 7.24
CA PRO A 235 -26.48 -18.58 8.33
C PRO A 235 -25.69 -18.54 9.67
N GLY A 236 -24.83 -19.54 9.91
CA GLY A 236 -23.97 -19.59 11.10
C GLY A 236 -22.84 -18.56 11.15
N ASP A 237 -22.52 -17.91 10.03
CA ASP A 237 -21.37 -16.98 9.95
C ASP A 237 -21.68 -15.56 10.47
N GLY A 238 -22.87 -15.35 11.03
CA GLY A 238 -23.32 -14.07 11.58
C GLY A 238 -23.56 -13.01 10.51
N THR A 239 -23.62 -11.73 10.90
CA THR A 239 -23.82 -10.59 9.99
C THR A 239 -22.55 -10.19 9.24
N CYS A 240 -22.68 -9.47 8.12
CA CYS A 240 -21.53 -8.95 7.39
C CYS A 240 -20.73 -8.01 8.29
N HIS A 241 -19.41 -8.15 8.30
CA HIS A 241 -18.54 -7.33 9.14
C HIS A 241 -18.42 -5.89 8.65
N LEU A 242 -18.70 -5.61 7.36
CA LEU A 242 -18.69 -4.27 6.78
C LEU A 242 -20.00 -3.51 7.07
N CYS A 243 -21.13 -4.02 6.58
CA CYS A 243 -22.41 -3.31 6.67
C CYS A 243 -23.35 -3.79 7.80
N LYS A 244 -22.96 -4.82 8.56
CA LYS A 244 -23.76 -5.45 9.63
C LYS A 244 -25.10 -6.07 9.18
N VAL A 245 -25.30 -6.27 7.87
CA VAL A 245 -26.50 -6.92 7.30
C VAL A 245 -26.30 -8.43 7.12
N MET A 246 -27.36 -9.22 7.29
CA MET A 246 -27.32 -10.69 7.16
C MET A 246 -27.09 -11.17 5.71
N TRP A 247 -27.68 -10.52 4.72
CA TRP A 247 -27.45 -10.87 3.31
C TRP A 247 -27.19 -9.60 2.52
N CYS A 248 -25.99 -9.49 1.96
CA CYS A 248 -25.54 -8.34 1.20
C CYS A 248 -24.49 -8.75 0.17
N ASP A 249 -24.19 -7.84 -0.76
CA ASP A 249 -23.21 -8.01 -1.84
C ASP A 249 -21.92 -7.24 -1.57
N CYS A 250 -21.62 -6.92 -0.30
CA CYS A 250 -20.39 -6.22 0.05
C CYS A 250 -19.17 -7.02 -0.39
N VAL A 251 -18.19 -6.33 -0.94
CA VAL A 251 -16.86 -6.84 -1.25
C VAL A 251 -15.86 -6.08 -0.39
N LEU A 252 -14.83 -6.77 0.11
CA LEU A 252 -13.73 -6.09 0.79
C LEU A 252 -12.85 -5.44 -0.29
N ALA A 253 -12.84 -4.11 -0.34
CA ALA A 253 -11.84 -3.39 -1.11
C ALA A 253 -10.48 -3.51 -0.41
N SER A 254 -9.41 -3.69 -1.18
CA SER A 254 -8.06 -3.67 -0.63
C SER A 254 -7.73 -2.27 -0.11
N LEU A 255 -7.36 -2.17 1.18
CA LEU A 255 -6.93 -0.92 1.78
C LEU A 255 -5.44 -0.66 1.49
N ALA A 256 -4.62 -1.70 1.63
CA ALA A 256 -3.18 -1.59 1.54
C ALA A 256 -2.61 -1.95 0.16
N GLY A 257 -3.35 -2.69 -0.68
CA GLY A 257 -2.82 -3.25 -1.92
C GLY A 257 -2.19 -2.22 -2.86
N ASN A 258 -2.71 -1.00 -2.94
CA ASN A 258 -2.13 0.06 -3.77
C ASN A 258 -1.06 0.90 -3.05
N LEU A 259 -0.77 0.61 -1.78
CA LEU A 259 0.13 1.37 -0.91
C LEU A 259 1.09 0.44 -0.15
N VAL A 260 1.44 -0.67 -0.80
CA VAL A 260 2.52 -1.58 -0.40
C VAL A 260 3.34 -1.95 -1.62
N GLU A 261 4.55 -2.43 -1.37
CA GLU A 261 5.44 -2.92 -2.40
C GLU A 261 6.21 -4.14 -1.91
N LEU A 262 6.75 -4.90 -2.87
CA LEU A 262 7.58 -6.05 -2.60
C LEU A 262 9.04 -5.65 -2.63
N VAL A 263 9.75 -5.93 -1.53
CA VAL A 263 11.18 -5.62 -1.40
C VAL A 263 11.94 -6.84 -0.89
N GLU A 264 13.19 -6.95 -1.27
CA GLU A 264 14.09 -7.98 -0.77
C GLU A 264 14.69 -7.60 0.59
N TYR A 265 14.33 -8.37 1.60
CA TYR A 265 14.91 -8.27 2.94
C TYR A 265 16.07 -9.24 3.10
N GLU A 266 17.08 -8.77 3.83
CA GLU A 266 18.22 -9.61 4.19
C GLU A 266 17.78 -10.85 4.95
N ASN A 267 18.26 -12.01 4.50
CA ASN A 267 17.99 -13.35 5.04
C ASN A 267 16.53 -13.81 4.94
N LYS A 268 15.54 -12.90 4.89
CA LYS A 268 14.10 -13.24 4.83
C LYS A 268 13.56 -13.40 3.40
N GLY A 269 14.31 -12.97 2.39
CA GLY A 269 13.86 -13.00 0.99
C GLY A 269 12.85 -11.90 0.69
N THR A 270 11.86 -12.16 -0.16
CA THR A 270 10.84 -11.16 -0.53
C THR A 270 9.88 -10.91 0.63
N GLY A 271 9.82 -9.66 1.10
CA GLY A 271 8.88 -9.16 2.08
C GLY A 271 8.00 -8.04 1.53
N VAL A 272 7.18 -7.44 2.41
CA VAL A 272 6.24 -6.37 2.07
C VAL A 272 6.59 -5.13 2.87
N ARG A 273 6.81 -4.01 2.19
CA ARG A 273 7.06 -2.69 2.80
C ARG A 273 5.83 -1.80 2.66
N ALA A 274 5.46 -1.10 3.73
CA ALA A 274 4.36 -0.14 3.72
C ALA A 274 4.77 1.17 3.04
N LEU A 275 3.93 1.66 2.10
CA LEU A 275 4.08 2.96 1.44
C LEU A 275 3.09 4.02 1.96
N ALA A 276 2.33 3.66 3.00
CA ALA A 276 1.45 4.57 3.72
C ALA A 276 1.40 4.18 5.20
N ASN A 277 0.78 5.04 6.01
CA ASN A 277 0.51 4.76 7.41
C ASN A 277 -0.80 3.97 7.56
N PHE A 278 -0.76 2.83 8.26
CA PHE A 278 -1.94 2.03 8.62
C PHE A 278 -2.16 2.04 10.13
N LYS A 279 -3.41 2.02 10.57
CA LYS A 279 -3.80 2.11 11.98
C LYS A 279 -4.10 0.75 12.60
N ASP A 280 -3.93 0.66 13.92
CA ASP A 280 -4.37 -0.52 14.67
C ASP A 280 -5.84 -0.87 14.34
N GLY A 281 -6.09 -2.14 14.04
CA GLY A 281 -7.41 -2.64 13.67
C GLY A 281 -7.76 -2.55 12.18
N ASP A 282 -6.97 -1.85 11.35
CA ASP A 282 -7.21 -1.76 9.90
C ASP A 282 -7.18 -3.15 9.26
N ILE A 283 -8.15 -3.42 8.38
CA ILE A 283 -8.17 -4.60 7.53
C ILE A 283 -7.41 -4.24 6.25
N LEU A 284 -6.20 -4.77 6.09
CA LEU A 284 -5.30 -4.38 5.02
C LEU A 284 -5.71 -4.98 3.68
N ASP A 285 -5.95 -6.31 3.65
CA ASP A 285 -6.42 -7.05 2.47
C ASP A 285 -6.86 -8.47 2.85
N GLN A 286 -7.39 -9.20 1.87
CA GLN A 286 -7.68 -10.61 1.95
C GLN A 286 -6.44 -11.47 1.62
N TYR A 287 -6.23 -12.54 2.38
CA TYR A 287 -5.31 -13.61 2.03
C TYR A 287 -5.98 -14.53 1.00
N VAL A 288 -5.51 -14.49 -0.24
CA VAL A 288 -6.14 -15.18 -1.38
C VAL A 288 -5.23 -16.22 -2.01
N GLY A 289 -5.83 -17.29 -2.53
CA GLY A 289 -5.13 -18.33 -3.27
C GLY A 289 -6.08 -19.38 -3.83
N GLU A 290 -5.53 -20.49 -4.29
CA GLU A 290 -6.32 -21.65 -4.70
C GLU A 290 -6.93 -22.33 -3.48
N LEU A 291 -8.25 -22.55 -3.49
CA LEU A 291 -8.94 -23.30 -2.46
C LEU A 291 -8.72 -24.79 -2.69
N ARG A 292 -8.10 -25.44 -1.70
CA ARG A 292 -7.79 -26.87 -1.69
C ARG A 292 -8.50 -27.57 -0.55
N HIS A 293 -8.70 -28.88 -0.70
CA HIS A 293 -9.25 -29.71 0.37
C HIS A 293 -8.37 -29.63 1.63
N ARG A 294 -8.95 -29.68 2.84
CA ARG A 294 -8.21 -29.54 4.13
C ARG A 294 -7.02 -30.50 4.32
N LYS A 295 -7.03 -31.63 3.61
CA LYS A 295 -5.94 -32.63 3.61
C LYS A 295 -4.82 -32.33 2.59
N TYR A 296 -4.91 -31.23 1.86
CA TYR A 296 -3.89 -30.83 0.90
C TYR A 296 -2.58 -30.53 1.62
N ARG A 297 -1.48 -31.04 1.06
CA ARG A 297 -0.11 -30.87 1.58
C ARG A 297 0.87 -30.43 0.46
N GLY A 298 0.35 -30.00 -0.69
CA GLY A 298 1.17 -29.60 -1.83
C GLY A 298 1.80 -28.21 -1.73
N ASP A 299 1.49 -27.49 -0.65
CA ASP A 299 2.03 -26.18 -0.32
C ASP A 299 2.44 -26.17 1.15
N SER A 300 3.71 -26.41 1.42
CA SER A 300 4.25 -26.41 2.78
C SER A 300 4.64 -25.02 3.26
N VAL A 301 4.61 -24.00 2.38
CA VAL A 301 5.18 -22.67 2.64
C VAL A 301 4.09 -21.66 2.92
N TYR A 302 3.03 -21.65 2.14
CA TYR A 302 2.04 -20.57 2.19
C TYR A 302 0.64 -21.05 2.55
N ALA A 303 0.44 -22.36 2.75
CA ALA A 303 -0.87 -22.90 3.05
C ALA A 303 -1.42 -22.32 4.35
N LEU A 304 -2.62 -21.73 4.28
CA LEU A 304 -3.37 -21.26 5.44
C LEU A 304 -4.68 -22.02 5.52
N GLU A 305 -5.02 -22.55 6.69
CA GLU A 305 -6.32 -23.17 6.91
C GLU A 305 -7.43 -22.11 6.91
N HIS A 306 -8.55 -22.41 6.23
CA HIS A 306 -9.75 -21.58 6.25
C HIS A 306 -10.74 -22.18 7.25
N PRO A 307 -10.95 -21.57 8.43
CA PRO A 307 -11.83 -22.11 9.45
C PRO A 307 -13.30 -22.06 9.02
N GLU A 308 -14.12 -22.94 9.60
CA GLU A 308 -15.56 -23.01 9.31
C GLU A 308 -16.33 -21.75 9.74
N HIS A 309 -16.06 -21.22 10.95
CA HIS A 309 -16.79 -20.08 11.48
C HIS A 309 -15.88 -19.05 12.16
N PRO A 310 -16.23 -17.74 12.13
CA PRO A 310 -15.47 -16.70 12.83
C PRO A 310 -15.36 -16.91 14.36
N GLN A 311 -16.28 -17.68 14.95
CA GLN A 311 -16.40 -17.89 16.40
C GLN A 311 -15.84 -19.24 16.87
N THR A 312 -15.38 -20.11 15.98
CA THR A 312 -14.82 -21.41 16.38
C THR A 312 -13.40 -21.24 16.92
N SER A 313 -13.22 -21.49 18.22
CA SER A 313 -11.93 -21.53 18.91
C SER A 313 -11.08 -22.78 18.62
N HIS A 314 -11.59 -23.71 17.81
CA HIS A 314 -10.95 -25.00 17.53
C HIS A 314 -10.50 -25.06 16.07
N LEU A 315 -9.17 -25.15 15.88
CA LEU A 315 -8.48 -25.33 14.59
C LEU A 315 -8.91 -26.62 13.85
N ASP A 316 -9.53 -27.59 14.52
CA ASP A 316 -9.93 -28.88 13.95
C ASP A 316 -11.07 -28.82 12.90
N LYS A 317 -11.63 -27.65 12.63
CA LYS A 317 -12.76 -27.45 11.71
C LYS A 317 -12.42 -26.56 10.51
N ALA A 318 -11.26 -26.76 9.90
CA ALA A 318 -10.97 -26.15 8.61
C ALA A 318 -11.88 -26.72 7.50
N VAL A 319 -12.58 -25.84 6.76
CA VAL A 319 -13.40 -26.22 5.60
C VAL A 319 -12.57 -26.38 4.33
N ALA A 320 -11.44 -25.65 4.25
CA ALA A 320 -10.51 -25.63 3.14
C ALA A 320 -9.10 -25.23 3.59
N VAL A 321 -8.15 -25.30 2.66
CA VAL A 321 -6.83 -24.67 2.74
C VAL A 321 -6.75 -23.65 1.61
N ILE A 322 -6.28 -22.44 1.91
CA ILE A 322 -5.92 -21.42 0.92
C ILE A 322 -4.45 -21.64 0.57
N SER A 323 -4.16 -21.92 -0.70
CA SER A 323 -2.78 -22.09 -1.19
C SER A 323 -2.45 -20.99 -2.20
N PRO A 324 -1.65 -19.98 -1.81
CA PRO A 324 -1.20 -18.94 -2.72
C PRO A 324 0.11 -19.32 -3.43
N LYS A 325 0.44 -20.62 -3.55
CA LYS A 325 1.72 -21.08 -4.10
C LYS A 325 1.98 -20.59 -5.52
N ARG A 326 0.96 -20.62 -6.37
CA ARG A 326 1.03 -20.18 -7.78
C ARG A 326 0.23 -18.91 -8.04
N TYR A 327 -0.98 -18.84 -7.48
CA TYR A 327 -1.90 -17.73 -7.64
C TYR A 327 -2.20 -17.13 -6.27
N GLY A 328 -1.92 -15.85 -6.07
CA GLY A 328 -2.15 -15.13 -4.81
C GLY A 328 -1.82 -13.65 -4.97
N ASN A 329 -2.24 -12.79 -4.05
CA ASN A 329 -1.86 -11.37 -4.06
C ASN A 329 -0.60 -11.11 -3.23
N TRP A 330 -0.28 -9.85 -2.95
CA TRP A 330 0.87 -9.42 -2.16
C TRP A 330 0.95 -10.04 -0.76
N THR A 331 -0.18 -10.44 -0.16
CA THR A 331 -0.22 -10.89 1.24
C THR A 331 0.58 -12.16 1.48
N ARG A 332 0.81 -12.96 0.43
CA ARG A 332 1.65 -14.18 0.47
C ARG A 332 3.13 -13.90 0.78
N PHE A 333 3.57 -12.66 0.57
CA PHE A 333 4.96 -12.23 0.80
C PHE A 333 5.14 -11.57 2.17
N VAL A 334 4.09 -11.47 2.99
CA VAL A 334 4.21 -10.93 4.36
C VAL A 334 5.08 -11.87 5.18
N ASN A 335 6.25 -11.38 5.59
CA ASN A 335 7.23 -12.16 6.33
C ASN A 335 6.80 -12.43 7.77
N HIS A 336 7.48 -13.37 8.40
CA HIS A 336 7.29 -13.65 9.81
C HIS A 336 7.96 -12.63 10.74
N SER A 337 7.28 -12.29 11.83
CA SER A 337 7.91 -11.78 13.05
C SER A 337 7.28 -12.40 14.30
N CYS A 338 8.10 -12.66 15.33
CA CYS A 338 7.62 -13.04 16.67
C CYS A 338 6.92 -11.88 17.41
N ASN A 339 7.11 -10.64 16.94
CA ASN A 339 6.37 -9.45 17.38
C ASN A 339 5.70 -8.77 16.16
N PRO A 340 4.71 -9.45 15.55
CA PRO A 340 4.20 -9.08 14.25
C PRO A 340 3.42 -7.77 14.28
N SER A 341 3.41 -7.06 13.16
CA SER A 341 2.53 -5.90 12.96
C SER A 341 1.09 -6.28 12.61
N THR A 342 0.85 -7.52 12.16
CA THR A 342 -0.47 -7.98 11.71
C THR A 342 -0.85 -9.36 12.26
N ARG A 343 -2.10 -9.76 12.01
CA ARG A 343 -2.66 -11.09 12.28
C ARG A 343 -3.69 -11.49 11.24
N PHE A 344 -3.90 -12.79 11.09
CA PHE A 344 -5.04 -13.32 10.35
C PHE A 344 -6.33 -13.21 11.18
N VAL A 345 -7.42 -12.82 10.52
CA VAL A 345 -8.77 -12.81 11.09
C VAL A 345 -9.77 -13.34 10.08
N LEU A 346 -10.62 -14.28 10.50
CA LEU A 346 -11.74 -14.72 9.70
C LEU A 346 -12.85 -13.65 9.75
N ARG A 347 -13.37 -13.26 8.58
CA ARG A 347 -14.40 -12.23 8.43
C ARG A 347 -15.50 -12.70 7.50
N THR A 348 -16.73 -12.39 7.87
CA THR A 348 -17.90 -12.56 7.00
C THR A 348 -18.10 -11.28 6.20
N VAL A 349 -17.90 -11.31 4.88
CA VAL A 349 -18.04 -10.16 3.98
C VAL A 349 -18.94 -10.51 2.80
N GLY A 350 -20.06 -9.79 2.68
CA GLY A 350 -21.04 -10.08 1.62
C GLY A 350 -21.55 -11.52 1.68
N LYS A 351 -21.32 -12.23 0.58
CA LYS A 351 -21.71 -13.63 0.36
C LYS A 351 -20.65 -14.64 0.78
N ARG A 352 -19.53 -14.22 1.39
CA ARG A 352 -18.39 -15.10 1.69
C ARG A 352 -17.83 -14.93 3.09
N THR A 353 -17.15 -15.94 3.59
CA THR A 353 -16.15 -15.82 4.65
C THR A 353 -14.76 -15.70 4.02
N ILE A 354 -13.92 -14.82 4.57
CA ILE A 354 -12.60 -14.51 4.04
C ILE A 354 -11.57 -14.54 5.17
N MET A 355 -10.36 -15.01 4.86
CA MET A 355 -9.20 -14.80 5.71
C MET A 355 -8.62 -13.43 5.39
N ALA A 356 -8.67 -12.49 6.33
CA ALA A 356 -8.16 -11.14 6.15
C ALA A 356 -6.91 -10.92 7.01
N ILE A 357 -6.01 -10.05 6.54
CA ILE A 357 -4.88 -9.55 7.33
C ILE A 357 -5.33 -8.26 8.02
N GLN A 358 -5.24 -8.25 9.36
CA GLN A 358 -5.57 -7.10 10.19
C GLN A 358 -4.33 -6.58 10.92
N ALA A 359 -4.14 -5.26 10.93
CA ALA A 359 -3.13 -4.60 11.73
C ALA A 359 -3.39 -4.81 13.25
N LYS A 360 -2.33 -5.11 14.01
CA LYS A 360 -2.34 -5.26 15.48
C LYS A 360 -1.81 -4.03 16.23
N ARG A 361 -1.26 -3.09 15.47
CA ARG A 361 -0.63 -1.85 15.90
C ARG A 361 -0.50 -0.94 14.69
N ASP A 362 -0.27 0.35 14.92
CA ASP A 362 0.06 1.29 13.86
C ASP A 362 1.31 0.81 13.08
N ILE A 363 1.24 0.91 11.76
CA ILE A 363 2.31 0.57 10.82
C ILE A 363 2.66 1.85 10.07
N SER A 364 3.85 2.39 10.33
CA SER A 364 4.32 3.60 9.66
C SER A 364 4.86 3.30 8.26
N PHE A 365 4.94 4.35 7.43
CA PHE A 365 5.68 4.35 6.16
C PHE A 365 7.07 3.71 6.30
N GLY A 366 7.47 2.97 5.28
CA GLY A 366 8.78 2.33 5.16
C GLY A 366 8.97 1.11 6.07
N LYS A 367 8.05 0.79 6.98
CA LYS A 367 8.16 -0.38 7.86
C LYS A 367 7.72 -1.65 7.14
N GLU A 368 8.34 -2.77 7.51
CA GLU A 368 7.94 -4.09 7.02
C GLU A 368 6.62 -4.52 7.65
N ILE A 369 5.72 -5.04 6.83
CA ILE A 369 4.50 -5.70 7.28
C ILE A 369 4.84 -7.15 7.59
N THR A 370 4.54 -7.58 8.82
CA THR A 370 4.89 -8.90 9.33
C THR A 370 3.72 -9.58 10.01
N ILE A 371 3.74 -10.90 10.05
CA ILE A 371 2.70 -11.73 10.66
C ILE A 371 3.32 -12.87 11.48
N ASP A 372 2.59 -13.43 12.43
CA ASP A 372 3.00 -14.69 13.06
C ASP A 372 2.58 -15.85 12.15
N TYR A 373 3.52 -16.74 11.82
CA TYR A 373 3.25 -17.90 10.98
C TYR A 373 2.61 -19.05 11.78
N GLY A 374 2.60 -18.96 13.11
CA GLY A 374 2.12 -20.00 14.01
C GLY A 374 3.08 -21.18 14.10
N ASP A 375 2.90 -22.01 15.14
CA ASP A 375 3.88 -23.05 15.49
C ASP A 375 4.05 -24.13 14.43
N GLY A 376 2.95 -24.59 13.81
CA GLY A 376 3.00 -25.65 12.80
C GLY A 376 3.82 -25.31 11.55
N TYR A 377 4.12 -24.04 11.29
CA TYR A 377 5.03 -23.66 10.20
C TYR A 377 6.49 -24.06 10.50
N TRP A 378 6.88 -24.08 11.78
CA TRP A 378 8.28 -24.22 12.20
C TRP A 378 8.71 -25.65 12.48
N ASP A 379 7.78 -26.60 12.59
CA ASP A 379 8.06 -28.00 12.95
C ASP A 379 9.13 -28.66 12.07
N GLU A 380 9.25 -28.24 10.80
CA GLU A 380 10.21 -28.78 9.82
C GLU A 380 11.15 -27.70 9.23
N ARG A 381 11.31 -26.55 9.90
CA ARG A 381 12.06 -25.40 9.35
C ARG A 381 13.18 -24.92 10.26
N GLU A 382 14.13 -24.25 9.63
CA GLU A 382 15.28 -23.62 10.29
C GLU A 382 14.88 -22.48 11.25
N LYS A 383 15.92 -21.90 11.86
CA LYS A 383 15.88 -20.79 12.79
C LYS A 383 15.10 -19.59 12.23
N CYS A 384 14.26 -19.00 13.07
CA CYS A 384 13.59 -17.74 12.81
C CYS A 384 14.59 -16.59 12.69
N GLN A 385 14.43 -15.76 11.66
CA GLN A 385 15.31 -14.62 11.32
C GLN A 385 14.62 -13.26 11.52
N CYS A 386 13.59 -13.18 12.37
CA CYS A 386 12.86 -11.93 12.58
C CYS A 386 13.66 -10.86 13.34
N GLY A 387 14.69 -11.25 14.09
CA GLY A 387 15.54 -10.32 14.86
C GLY A 387 14.94 -9.79 16.16
N GLU A 388 13.71 -10.20 16.52
CA GLU A 388 13.05 -9.76 17.75
C GLU A 388 13.78 -10.26 19.00
N VAL A 389 13.84 -9.44 20.06
CA VAL A 389 14.48 -9.78 21.34
C VAL A 389 13.85 -11.05 21.94
N GLY A 390 12.52 -11.17 21.87
CA GLY A 390 11.75 -12.36 22.27
C GLY A 390 11.50 -13.34 21.12
N CYS A 391 12.46 -13.54 20.22
CA CYS A 391 12.30 -14.46 19.10
C CYS A 391 12.18 -15.92 19.58
N ARG A 392 11.26 -16.70 18.97
CA ARG A 392 11.06 -18.14 19.24
C ARG A 392 12.32 -18.99 19.12
N SER A 393 13.30 -18.54 18.34
CA SER A 393 14.57 -19.24 18.13
C SER A 393 15.68 -18.83 19.09
N ASN A 394 15.39 -17.91 20.01
CA ASN A 394 16.26 -17.52 21.12
C ASN A 394 15.68 -17.98 22.48
N MET A 395 14.54 -18.69 22.47
CA MET A 395 13.87 -19.22 23.67
C MET A 395 14.27 -20.66 23.95
#